data_AF-A0A2H9RP43-F1
#
_entry.id   AF-A0A2H9RP43-F1
#
_cell.length_a   1.000
_cell.length_b   1.000
_cell.length_c   1.000
_cell.angle_alpha   90.00
_cell.angle_beta   90.00
_cell.angle_gamma   90.00
#
_symmetry.space_group_name_H-M   'P 1'
#
loop_
_entity.id
_entity.type
_entity.pdbx_description
1 polymer ?
#
loop_
_entity_poly.entity_id
_entity_poly.type
_entity_poly.pdbx_seq_one_letter_code
_entity_poly.pdbx_strand_id
1 'polypeptide(L)'
;MEISIEPWKKLIIHEVIEYRFEDWVKQIAFSTRSSGGGIPTMQWTNGIVFSPANFPTTNSTVEEQLKGILHWSSVSFAIKEKFEKQIVKENATINLVDVSVNEIFKELATSLRSQSKYTNLESNKT
;
A
#
# COMPACT_ATOMS: atom_id res chain seq x y z
N MET A 1 -24.29 11.05 26.17
CA MET A 1 -23.72 10.83 24.82
C MET A 1 -22.65 9.79 24.96
N GLU A 2 -22.74 8.71 24.20
CA GLU A 2 -21.77 7.60 24.20
C GLU A 2 -21.04 7.60 22.86
N ILE A 3 -19.72 7.42 22.89
CA ILE A 3 -18.88 7.33 21.69
C ILE A 3 -18.33 5.89 21.64
N SER A 4 -18.59 5.18 20.53
CA SER A 4 -18.03 3.86 20.25
C SER A 4 -16.99 3.96 19.13
N ILE A 5 -15.85 3.27 19.30
CA ILE A 5 -14.83 3.10 18.26
C ILE A 5 -14.84 1.63 17.86
N GLU A 6 -15.26 1.34 16.63
CA GLU A 6 -15.38 -0.02 16.12
C GLU A 6 -14.26 -0.30 15.10
N PRO A 7 -13.19 -1.01 15.49
CA PRO A 7 -12.10 -1.32 14.57
C PRO A 7 -12.55 -2.36 13.53
N TRP A 8 -11.88 -2.35 12.37
CA TRP A 8 -12.00 -3.42 11.39
C TRP A 8 -11.61 -4.76 12.00
N LYS A 9 -12.46 -5.77 11.80
CA LYS A 9 -12.25 -7.15 12.27
C LYS A 9 -11.51 -7.99 11.24
N LYS A 10 -11.65 -7.65 9.95
CA LYS A 10 -11.02 -8.38 8.85
C LYS A 10 -10.76 -7.47 7.66
N LEU A 11 -9.56 -7.57 7.09
CA LEU A 11 -9.24 -7.02 5.79
C LEU A 11 -9.18 -8.16 4.76
N ILE A 12 -9.93 -8.03 3.67
CA ILE A 12 -9.93 -8.97 2.54
C ILE A 12 -9.36 -8.24 1.34
N ILE A 13 -8.27 -8.78 0.80
CA ILE A 13 -7.59 -8.29 -0.39
C ILE A 13 -7.85 -9.30 -1.51
N HIS A 14 -8.44 -8.84 -2.60
CA HIS A 14 -8.84 -9.73 -3.70
C HIS A 14 -7.76 -9.91 -4.76
N GLU A 15 -6.79 -9.00 -4.83
CA GLU A 15 -5.64 -9.10 -5.72
C GLU A 15 -4.39 -8.50 -5.07
N VAL A 16 -3.24 -9.16 -5.23
CA VAL A 16 -1.95 -8.68 -4.72
C VAL A 16 -1.00 -8.53 -5.90
N ILE A 17 -0.48 -7.31 -6.10
CA ILE A 17 0.35 -6.95 -7.25
C ILE A 17 1.71 -6.51 -6.74
N GLU A 18 2.74 -7.33 -7.01
CA GLU A 18 4.11 -7.04 -6.60
C GLU A 18 4.90 -6.35 -7.72
N TYR A 19 5.53 -5.23 -7.38
CA TYR A 19 6.46 -4.52 -8.26
C TYR A 19 7.88 -4.55 -7.71
N ARG A 20 8.86 -4.41 -8.60
CA ARG A 20 10.17 -3.88 -8.19
C ARG A 20 10.00 -2.40 -7.87
N PHE A 21 10.53 -1.98 -6.73
CA PHE A 21 10.36 -0.62 -6.24
C PHE A 21 10.75 0.46 -7.26
N GLU A 22 11.92 0.32 -7.88
CA GLU A 22 12.41 1.29 -8.87
C GLU A 22 11.53 1.37 -10.12
N ASP A 23 10.95 0.25 -10.56
CA ASP A 23 10.09 0.22 -11.74
C ASP A 23 8.73 0.85 -11.43
N TRP A 24 8.20 0.59 -10.23
CA TRP A 24 6.95 1.18 -9.77
C TRP A 24 7.06 2.71 -9.60
N VAL A 25 8.16 3.17 -8.97
CA VAL A 25 8.46 4.60 -8.81
C VAL A 25 8.53 5.30 -10.17
N LYS A 26 9.20 4.70 -11.17
CA LYS A 26 9.25 5.25 -12.54
C LYS A 26 7.86 5.34 -13.17
N GLN A 27 7.05 4.30 -13.02
CA GLN A 27 5.68 4.27 -13.55
C GLN A 27 4.82 5.39 -12.95
N ILE A 28 4.87 5.55 -11.62
CA ILE A 28 4.15 6.63 -10.91
C ILE A 28 4.68 8.01 -11.32
N ALA A 29 6.00 8.18 -11.40
CA ALA A 29 6.61 9.44 -11.84
C ALA A 29 6.16 9.84 -13.25
N PHE A 30 6.10 8.87 -14.17
CA PHE A 30 5.61 9.09 -15.52
C PHE A 30 4.13 9.50 -15.53
N SER A 31 3.24 8.75 -14.87
CA SER A 31 1.80 9.04 -14.87
C SER A 31 1.44 10.38 -14.23
N THR A 32 2.16 10.78 -13.18
CA THR A 32 1.94 12.05 -12.48
C THR A 32 2.25 13.24 -13.38
N ARG A 33 3.34 13.17 -14.17
CA ARG A 33 3.69 14.23 -15.13
C ARG A 33 2.66 14.38 -16.23
N SER A 34 2.12 13.27 -16.74
CA SER A 34 1.16 13.28 -17.85
C SER A 34 -0.21 13.83 -17.45
N SER A 35 -0.60 13.68 -16.19
CA SER A 35 -1.94 13.99 -15.69
C SER A 35 -2.08 15.41 -15.12
N GLY A 36 -0.97 16.14 -14.92
CA GLY A 36 -0.99 17.46 -14.26
C GLY A 36 -1.52 17.42 -12.82
N GLY A 37 -1.55 16.23 -12.21
CA GLY A 37 -2.17 15.98 -10.91
C GLY A 37 -1.30 16.34 -9.70
N GLY A 38 -1.86 16.14 -8.50
CA GLY A 38 -1.15 16.32 -7.23
C GLY A 38 -0.03 15.31 -6.99
N ILE A 39 0.76 15.55 -5.94
CA ILE A 39 1.89 14.66 -5.57
C ILE A 39 1.35 13.30 -5.11
N PRO A 40 1.63 12.20 -5.81
CA PRO A 40 1.19 10.87 -5.41
C PRO A 40 1.79 10.50 -4.06
N THR A 41 1.02 9.75 -3.27
CA THR A 41 1.44 9.30 -1.95
C THR A 41 1.30 7.79 -1.85
N MET A 42 2.37 7.11 -1.42
CA MET A 42 2.36 5.70 -1.08
C MET A 42 2.47 5.50 0.43
N GLN A 43 1.95 4.39 0.93
CA GLN A 43 2.02 4.03 2.34
C GLN A 43 3.26 3.18 2.57
N TRP A 44 3.96 3.38 3.68
CA TRP A 44 5.13 2.58 4.06
C TRP A 44 4.98 2.05 5.49
N THR A 45 5.34 0.79 5.70
CA THR A 45 5.47 0.18 7.03
C THR A 45 6.36 -1.06 6.96
N ASN A 46 7.22 -1.26 7.96
CA ASN A 46 8.06 -2.46 8.13
C ASN A 46 8.79 -2.93 6.84
N GLY A 47 9.34 -1.96 6.09
CA GLY A 47 10.11 -2.22 4.88
C GLY A 47 9.27 -2.58 3.64
N ILE A 48 7.95 -2.37 3.70
CA ILE A 48 7.03 -2.54 2.57
C ILE A 48 6.41 -1.19 2.23
N VAL A 49 6.45 -0.84 0.95
CA VAL A 49 5.62 0.24 0.40
C VAL A 49 4.39 -0.38 -0.27
N PHE A 50 3.22 0.21 -0.08
CA PHE A 50 1.97 -0.29 -0.65
C PHE A 50 0.97 0.82 -0.98
N SER A 51 0.03 0.50 -1.87
CA SER A 51 -1.08 1.35 -2.27
C SER A 51 -2.32 0.47 -2.47
N PRO A 52 -3.38 0.65 -1.68
CA PRO A 52 -4.61 -0.10 -1.82
C PRO A 52 -5.53 0.51 -2.88
N ALA A 53 -6.29 -0.34 -3.56
CA ALA A 53 -7.45 0.04 -4.35
C ALA A 53 -8.73 -0.44 -3.65
N ASN A 54 -9.72 0.44 -3.54
CA ASN A 54 -11.02 0.10 -2.95
C ASN A 54 -11.98 -0.42 -4.02
N PHE A 55 -12.97 -1.22 -3.61
CA PHE A 55 -14.16 -1.40 -4.43
C PHE A 55 -14.98 -0.10 -4.48
N PRO A 56 -15.81 0.09 -5.52
CA PRO A 56 -16.84 1.12 -5.51
C PRO A 56 -17.76 0.95 -4.29
N THR A 57 -18.20 2.06 -3.71
CA THR A 57 -19.18 2.04 -2.62
C THR A 57 -20.55 1.62 -3.16
N THR A 58 -20.98 0.42 -2.80
CA THR A 58 -22.30 -0.15 -3.09
C THR A 58 -22.97 -0.62 -1.79
N ASN A 59 -24.26 -0.96 -1.86
CA ASN A 59 -24.97 -1.51 -0.71
C ASN A 59 -24.28 -2.76 -0.15
N SER A 60 -23.78 -3.66 -1.02
CA SER A 60 -23.09 -4.86 -0.59
C SER A 60 -21.75 -4.58 0.10
N THR A 61 -20.95 -3.64 -0.41
CA THR A 61 -19.68 -3.27 0.26
C THR A 61 -19.93 -2.58 1.60
N VAL A 62 -20.98 -1.76 1.68
CA VAL A 62 -21.33 -1.05 2.92
C VAL A 62 -21.83 -2.03 3.99
N GLU A 63 -22.67 -3.00 3.62
CA GLU A 63 -23.16 -4.02 4.55
C GLU A 63 -22.02 -4.83 5.19
N GLU A 64 -21.01 -5.23 4.41
CA GLU A 64 -19.83 -5.93 4.94
C GLU A 64 -18.95 -5.01 5.81
N GLN A 65 -18.76 -3.76 5.39
CA GLN A 65 -18.02 -2.77 6.18
C GLN A 65 -18.69 -2.52 7.54
N LEU A 66 -20.01 -2.40 7.59
CA LEU A 66 -20.76 -2.25 8.85
C LEU A 66 -20.60 -3.46 9.79
N LYS A 67 -20.28 -4.65 9.26
CA LYS A 67 -19.95 -5.84 10.09
C LYS A 67 -18.49 -5.84 10.55
N GLY A 68 -17.69 -4.87 10.12
CA GLY A 68 -16.26 -4.74 10.40
C GLY A 68 -15.37 -5.44 9.36
N ILE A 69 -15.88 -5.75 8.16
CA ILE A 69 -15.13 -6.42 7.09
C ILE A 69 -14.77 -5.40 6.00
N LEU A 70 -13.49 -5.06 5.89
CA LEU A 70 -12.98 -4.16 4.87
C LEU A 70 -12.54 -4.97 3.64
N HIS A 71 -12.98 -4.53 2.46
CA HIS A 71 -12.56 -5.11 1.18
C HIS A 71 -11.73 -4.13 0.37
N TRP A 72 -10.54 -4.57 -0.03
CA TRP A 72 -9.73 -3.92 -1.06
C TRP A 72 -9.74 -4.77 -2.32
N SER A 73 -10.01 -4.12 -3.46
CA SER A 73 -10.01 -4.78 -4.76
C SER A 73 -8.62 -5.28 -5.11
N SER A 74 -7.60 -4.46 -4.86
CA SER A 74 -6.21 -4.88 -4.98
C SER A 74 -5.30 -4.15 -3.98
N VAL A 75 -4.12 -4.71 -3.74
CA VAL A 75 -2.98 -4.01 -3.14
C VAL A 75 -1.78 -4.14 -4.05
N SER A 76 -1.29 -2.99 -4.51
CA SER A 76 0.03 -2.90 -5.14
C SER A 76 1.09 -2.71 -4.07
N PHE A 77 2.20 -3.44 -4.15
CA PHE A 77 3.28 -3.33 -3.16
C PHE A 77 4.67 -3.56 -3.75
N ALA A 78 5.69 -3.12 -3.02
CA ALA A 78 7.09 -3.42 -3.29
C ALA A 78 7.91 -3.46 -1.99
N ILE A 79 9.03 -4.18 -2.00
CA ILE A 79 10.02 -4.15 -0.91
C ILE A 79 10.77 -2.81 -0.95
N LYS A 80 10.79 -2.11 0.18
CA LYS A 80 11.55 -0.87 0.42
C LYS A 80 12.00 -0.82 1.87
N GLU A 81 13.15 -1.42 2.19
CA GLU A 81 13.56 -1.64 3.58
C GLU A 81 13.68 -0.38 4.43
N LYS A 82 14.13 0.73 3.83
CA LYS A 82 14.32 2.00 4.54
C LYS A 82 13.17 2.95 4.25
N PHE A 83 12.63 3.58 5.28
CA PHE A 83 11.68 4.67 5.09
C PHE A 83 12.39 5.93 4.58
N GLU A 84 11.76 6.59 3.61
CA GLU A 84 12.15 7.92 3.11
C GLU A 84 10.87 8.71 2.91
N LYS A 85 10.78 9.94 3.42
CA LYS A 85 9.54 10.74 3.33
C LYS A 85 9.15 11.09 1.90
N GLN A 86 10.12 11.16 1.01
CA GLN A 86 9.93 11.61 -0.35
C GLN A 86 10.95 10.95 -1.28
N ILE A 87 10.50 10.61 -2.48
CA ILE A 87 11.33 10.16 -3.59
C ILE A 87 11.22 11.20 -4.69
N VAL A 88 12.38 11.61 -5.22
CA VAL A 88 12.45 12.49 -6.39
C VAL A 88 13.01 11.66 -7.55
N LYS A 89 12.21 11.52 -8.62
CA LYS A 89 12.59 10.76 -9.82
C LYS A 89 12.19 11.54 -11.06
N GLU A 90 13.16 11.92 -11.89
CA GLU A 90 12.93 12.61 -13.17
C GLU A 90 11.99 13.84 -13.07
N ASN A 91 12.21 14.70 -12.08
CA ASN A 91 11.39 15.88 -11.76
C ASN A 91 9.95 15.59 -11.29
N ALA A 92 9.59 14.32 -11.06
CA ALA A 92 8.40 13.97 -10.32
C ALA A 92 8.75 13.71 -8.85
N THR A 93 7.85 14.15 -7.97
CA THR A 93 7.93 13.94 -6.54
C THR A 93 6.90 12.91 -6.13
N ILE A 94 7.28 11.94 -5.30
CA ILE A 94 6.38 10.95 -4.71
C ILE A 94 6.57 10.97 -3.21
N ASN A 95 5.48 11.13 -2.45
CA ASN A 95 5.53 11.10 -0.99
C ASN A 95 5.36 9.67 -0.49
N LEU A 96 6.06 9.35 0.60
CA LEU A 96 5.77 8.14 1.38
C LEU A 96 5.37 8.57 2.78
N VAL A 97 4.32 7.94 3.28
CA VAL A 97 3.83 8.15 4.63
C VAL A 97 4.12 6.92 5.45
N ASP A 98 4.80 7.10 6.57
CA ASP A 98 4.98 6.04 7.56
C ASP A 98 3.64 5.80 8.27
N VAL A 99 3.04 4.65 7.99
CA VAL A 99 1.76 4.23 8.57
C VAL A 99 1.95 3.15 9.64
N SER A 100 3.17 2.98 10.16
CA SER A 100 3.52 1.96 11.15
C SER A 100 2.79 2.13 12.49
N VAL A 101 2.08 3.24 12.74
CA VAL A 101 1.21 3.36 13.92
C VAL A 101 -0.06 2.50 13.84
N ASN A 102 -0.40 1.99 12.65
CA ASN A 102 -1.60 1.16 12.44
C ASN A 102 -1.23 -0.33 12.46
N GLU A 103 -1.70 -1.07 13.46
CA GLU A 103 -1.35 -2.49 13.63
C GLU A 103 -1.77 -3.36 12.42
N ILE A 104 -2.95 -3.13 11.85
CA ILE A 104 -3.42 -3.85 10.66
C ILE A 104 -2.47 -3.68 9.46
N PHE A 105 -1.79 -2.53 9.35
CA PHE A 105 -0.82 -2.31 8.27
C PHE A 105 0.52 -3.00 8.55
N LYS A 106 0.91 -3.18 9.81
CA LYS A 106 2.07 -4.03 10.15
C LYS A 106 1.82 -5.50 9.81
N GLU A 107 0.62 -6.00 10.12
CA GLU A 107 0.20 -7.36 9.78
C GLU A 107 0.12 -7.55 8.26
N LEU A 108 -0.42 -6.55 7.55
CA LEU A 108 -0.43 -6.50 6.10
C LEU A 108 0.99 -6.59 5.53
N ALA A 109 1.92 -5.75 5.98
CA ALA A 109 3.29 -5.78 5.49
C ALA A 109 3.96 -7.15 5.72
N THR A 110 3.72 -7.77 6.87
CA THR A 110 4.20 -9.14 7.16
C THR A 110 3.62 -10.15 6.15
N SER A 111 2.32 -10.06 5.85
CA SER A 111 1.62 -10.93 4.91
C SER A 111 2.04 -10.69 3.45
N LEU A 112 2.31 -9.45 3.06
CA LEU A 112 2.80 -9.11 1.73
C LEU A 112 4.25 -9.58 1.54
N ARG A 113 5.09 -9.38 2.55
CA ARG A 113 6.49 -9.83 2.54
C ARG A 113 6.60 -11.34 2.40
N SER A 114 5.77 -12.12 3.09
CA SER A 114 5.80 -13.60 2.98
C SER A 114 5.42 -14.10 1.59
N GLN A 115 4.67 -13.31 0.82
CA GLN A 115 4.28 -13.61 -0.56
C GLN A 115 5.23 -13.02 -1.61
N SER A 116 6.21 -12.21 -1.18
CA SER A 116 7.12 -11.50 -2.08
C SER A 116 8.05 -12.45 -2.83
N LYS A 117 8.13 -12.25 -4.15
CA LYS A 117 9.08 -12.93 -5.03
C LYS A 117 10.42 -12.20 -5.10
N TYR A 118 10.47 -10.93 -4.71
CA TYR A 118 11.72 -10.13 -4.73
C TYR A 118 12.54 -10.22 -3.43
N THR A 119 11.99 -10.76 -2.34
CA THR A 119 12.71 -10.91 -1.06
C THR A 119 13.91 -11.89 -1.16
N ASN A 120 13.86 -12.88 -2.06
CA ASN A 120 14.91 -13.90 -2.20
C ASN A 120 16.00 -13.58 -3.25
N LEU A 121 15.91 -12.42 -3.94
CA LEU A 121 16.83 -12.08 -5.03
C LEU A 121 18.04 -11.24 -4.58
N GLU A 122 17.96 -10.57 -3.43
CA GLU A 122 19.09 -9.82 -2.85
C GLU A 122 20.06 -10.74 -2.09
N SER A 123 19.57 -11.87 -1.54
CA SER A 123 20.38 -12.83 -0.78
C SER A 123 21.36 -13.65 -1.63
N ASN A 124 21.12 -13.77 -2.94
CA ASN A 124 21.95 -14.54 -3.88
C ASN A 124 23.05 -13.71 -4.57
N LYS A 125 23.29 -12.47 -4.10
CA LYS A 125 24.35 -11.58 -4.61
C LYS A 125 25.53 -11.40 -3.65
N THR A 126 25.65 -12.25 -2.63
CA THR A 126 26.78 -12.22 -1.68
C THR A 126 27.66 -13.45 -1.84
#